data_AF-A0A1Y4BIX6-F1
#
_entry.id   AF-A0A1Y4BIX6-F1
#
_cell.length_a   1.000
_cell.length_b   1.000
_cell.length_c   1.000
_cell.angle_alpha   90.00
_cell.angle_beta   90.00
_cell.angle_gamma   90.00
#
_symmetry.space_group_name_H-M   'P 1'
#
loop_
_entity.id
_entity.type
_entity.pdbx_description
1 polymer ?
#
loop_
_entity_poly.entity_id
_entity_poly.type
_entity_poly.pdbx_seq_one_letter_code
_entity_poly.pdbx_strand_id
1 'polypeptide(L)' 'MFIISKRRVILPSSDGTKAHTVPRDYVGEIPDWAADTDYFRALVADGKIGVPESRKDKDTQETAEKPVKVRRGDKTTEE' A
#
# COMPACT_ATOMS: atom_id res chain seq x y z
N MET A 1 10.74 2.81 5.12
CA MET A 1 10.20 3.03 3.75
C MET A 1 9.18 4.18 3.72
N PHE A 2 9.21 5.11 2.75
CA PHE A 2 8.17 6.16 2.60
C PHE A 2 7.05 5.69 1.69
N ILE A 3 5.78 5.94 2.06
CA ILE A 3 4.62 5.47 1.30
C ILE A 3 3.51 6.52 1.21
N ILE A 4 2.65 6.34 0.21
CA ILE A 4 1.40 7.06 0.01
C ILE A 4 0.28 6.03 -0.03
N SER A 5 -0.67 6.10 0.89
CA SER A 5 -1.78 5.17 0.96
C SER A 5 -3.07 5.84 0.50
N LYS A 6 -3.66 5.38 -0.61
CA LYS A 6 -4.94 5.91 -1.12
C LYS A 6 -6.15 5.34 -0.39
N ARG A 7 -5.94 4.31 0.44
CA ARG A 7 -6.99 3.63 1.23
C ARG A 7 -6.53 3.38 2.65
N ARG A 8 -7.48 3.24 3.57
CA ARG A 8 -7.18 2.73 4.91
C ARG A 8 -6.79 1.26 4.80
N VAL A 9 -5.59 0.92 5.27
CA VAL A 9 -5.04 -0.44 5.24
C VAL A 9 -4.36 -0.76 6.56
N ILE A 10 -4.32 -2.03 6.93
CA ILE A 10 -3.65 -2.52 8.13
C ILE A 10 -2.51 -3.40 7.65
N LEU A 11 -1.28 -3.01 7.94
CA LEU A 11 -0.08 -3.78 7.60
C LEU A 11 0.26 -4.70 8.77
N PRO A 12 -0.02 -6.01 8.69
CA PRO A 12 0.46 -6.96 9.68
C PRO A 12 1.98 -7.13 9.55
N SER A 13 2.66 -7.40 10.66
CA SER A 13 4.02 -7.91 10.65
C SER A 13 4.03 -9.36 10.19
N SER A 14 5.12 -9.84 9.60
CA SER A 14 5.28 -11.26 9.23
C SER A 14 5.08 -12.22 10.39
N ASP A 15 5.35 -11.79 11.62
CA ASP A 15 5.14 -12.57 12.84
C ASP A 15 3.68 -12.50 13.37
N GLY A 16 2.84 -11.63 12.80
CA GLY A 16 1.45 -11.44 13.21
C GLY A 16 1.26 -10.76 14.57
N THR A 17 2.32 -10.54 15.34
CA THR A 17 2.30 -9.89 16.67
C THR A 17 2.07 -8.38 16.64
N LYS A 18 2.39 -7.73 15.52
CA LYS A 18 2.27 -6.27 15.37
C LYS A 18 1.47 -5.95 14.12
N ALA A 19 0.63 -4.94 14.21
CA ALA A 19 -0.10 -4.40 13.07
C ALA A 19 0.09 -2.88 13.04
N HIS A 20 0.43 -2.35 11.87
CA HIS A 20 0.53 -0.92 11.64
C HIS A 20 -0.69 -0.44 10.86
N THR A 21 -1.49 0.42 11.48
CA THR A 21 -2.68 0.97 10.81
C THR A 21 -2.27 2.20 10.02
N VAL A 22 -2.47 2.13 8.72
CA VAL A 22 -2.22 3.22 7.78
C VAL A 22 -3.57 3.86 7.43
N PRO A 23 -3.82 5.12 7.83
CA PRO A 23 -5.07 5.80 7.48
C PRO A 23 -5.19 6.03 5.97
N ARG A 24 -6.41 6.40 5.54
CA ARG A 24 -6.63 6.82 4.15
C ARG A 24 -5.92 8.15 3.91
N ASP A 25 -5.34 8.31 2.72
CA ASP A 25 -4.53 9.47 2.32
C ASP A 25 -3.29 9.67 3.23
N TYR A 26 -2.80 8.57 3.82
CA TYR A 26 -1.58 8.60 4.62
C TYR A 26 -0.37 8.82 3.72
N VAL A 27 0.45 9.81 4.07
CA VAL A 27 1.71 10.11 3.42
C VAL A 27 2.77 10.18 4.52
N GLY A 28 3.68 9.21 4.53
CA GLY A 28 4.64 9.13 5.61
C GLY A 28 5.51 7.89 5.54
N GLU A 29 6.38 7.79 6.52
CA GLU A 29 7.27 6.64 6.66
C GLU A 29 6.55 5.52 7.40
N ILE A 30 6.79 4.29 6.96
CA ILE A 30 6.41 3.07 7.65
C ILE A 30 7.67 2.30 8.04
N PRO A 31 7.61 1.54 9.13
CA PRO A 31 8.72 0.71 9.56
C PRO A 31 9.01 -0.41 8.55
N ASP A 32 10.28 -0.78 8.41
CA ASP A 32 10.74 -1.78 7.43
C ASP A 32 10.11 -3.16 7.64
N TRP A 33 9.83 -3.56 8.87
CA TRP A 33 9.13 -4.82 9.16
C TRP A 33 7.70 -4.88 8.59
N ALA A 34 7.06 -3.73 8.34
CA ALA A 34 5.74 -3.65 7.71
C ALA A 34 5.85 -3.61 6.18
N ALA A 35 6.95 -3.05 5.66
CA ALA A 35 7.24 -2.97 4.23
C ALA A 35 7.75 -4.30 3.66
N ASP A 36 8.45 -5.10 4.47
CA ASP A 36 8.94 -6.43 4.09
C ASP A 36 7.91 -7.54 4.36
N THR A 37 6.68 -7.32 3.88
CA THR A 37 5.63 -8.34 3.91
C THR A 37 5.08 -8.58 2.52
N ASP A 38 4.69 -9.82 2.24
CA ASP A 38 4.02 -10.17 0.98
C ASP A 38 2.72 -9.36 0.81
N TYR A 39 2.02 -9.12 1.93
CA TYR A 39 0.82 -8.27 1.96
C TYR A 39 1.11 -6.84 1.49
N PHE A 40 2.21 -6.22 1.95
CA PHE A 40 2.59 -4.90 1.50
C PHE A 40 2.89 -4.87 0.00
N ARG A 41 3.65 -5.86 -0.51
CA ARG A 41 3.94 -5.98 -1.95
C ARG A 41 2.67 -6.14 -2.78
N ALA A 42 1.70 -6.92 -2.30
CA ALA A 42 0.39 -7.07 -2.93
C ALA A 42 -0.40 -5.75 -2.97
N LEU A 43 -0.36 -4.94 -1.89
CA LEU A 43 -1.01 -3.63 -1.86
C LEU A 43 -0.36 -2.62 -2.81
N VAL A 44 0.95 -2.69 -2.97
CA VAL A 44 1.70 -1.88 -3.95
C VAL A 44 1.33 -2.29 -5.38
N ALA A 45 1.30 -3.59 -5.66
CA ALA A 45 0.90 -4.13 -6.96
C ALA A 45 -0.57 -3.81 -7.32
N ASP A 46 -1.45 -3.73 -6.32
CA ASP A 46 -2.85 -3.32 -6.49
C ASP A 46 -3.00 -1.79 -6.68
N GLY A 47 -1.93 -1.02 -6.46
CA GLY A 47 -1.93 0.44 -6.53
C GLY A 47 -2.62 1.11 -5.33
N LYS A 48 -2.95 0.35 -4.27
CA LYS A 48 -3.52 0.89 -3.02
C LYS A 48 -2.48 1.66 -2.22
N ILE A 49 -1.25 1.16 -2.23
CA ILE A 49 -0.07 1.82 -1.68
C ILE A 49 0.83 2.22 -2.85
N GLY A 50 1.27 3.46 -2.83
CA GLY A 50 2.31 3.96 -3.69
C GLY A 50 3.62 4.11 -2.93
N VAL A 51 4.72 3.68 -3.52
CA VAL A 51 6.07 3.85 -2.95
C VAL A 51 6.81 4.84 -3.86
N PRO A 52 6.91 6.12 -3.49
CA PRO A 52 7.73 7.05 -4.25
C PRO A 52 9.21 6.75 -4.03
N GLU A 53 10.01 6.82 -5.09
CA GLU A 53 11.48 6.62 -5.03
C GLU A 53 12.19 7.82 -4.38
N SER A 54 11.50 8.94 -4.23
CA SER A 54 12.03 10.14 -3.58
C SER A 54 10.94 11.02 -2.97
N ARG A 55 11.29 11.73 -1.90
CA ARG A 55 10.47 12.77 -1.23
C ARG A 55 10.15 14.00 -2.11
N LYS A 56 10.43 13.95 -3.41
CA LYS A 56 10.15 15.04 -4.35
C LYS A 56 8.66 15.03 -4.68
N ASP A 57 8.04 16.20 -4.62
CA ASP A 57 6.61 16.40 -4.85
C ASP A 57 6.13 15.82 -6.19
N LYS A 58 6.99 15.87 -7.22
CA LYS A 58 6.70 15.33 -8.55
C LYS A 58 6.51 13.80 -8.55
N ASP A 59 7.29 13.08 -7.75
CA ASP A 59 7.24 11.63 -7.61
C ASP A 59 6.02 11.20 -6.77
N THR A 60 5.68 12.04 -5.78
CA THR A 60 4.49 11.91 -4.94
C THR A 60 3.22 12.08 -5.75
N GLN A 61 3.16 13.08 -6.63
CA GLN A 61 2.01 13.32 -7.52
C GLN A 61 1.82 12.20 -8.54
N GLU A 62 2.89 11.75 -9.20
CA GLU A 62 2.80 10.65 -10.17
C GLU A 62 2.27 9.38 -9.50
N THR A 63 2.78 9.07 -8.31
CA THR A 63 2.31 7.93 -7.52
C THR A 63 0.88 8.11 -7.01
N ALA A 64 0.47 9.34 -6.65
CA ALA A 64 -0.90 9.68 -6.28
C ALA A 64 -1.89 9.63 -7.47
N GLU A 65 -1.42 9.81 -8.70
CA GLU A 65 -2.24 9.71 -9.92
C GLU A 65 -2.37 8.28 -10.45
N LYS A 66 -1.47 7.35 -10.06
CA LYS A 66 -1.55 5.93 -10.50
C LYS A 66 -2.92 5.31 -10.16
N PRO A 67 -3.70 4.83 -11.16
CA PRO A 67 -5.03 4.33 -10.91
C PRO A 67 -4.98 3.12 -9.97
N VAL A 68 -5.67 3.20 -8.82
CA VAL A 68 -5.85 2.05 -7.93
C VAL A 68 -6.61 1.00 -8.72
N LYS A 69 -6.09 -0.23 -8.79
CA LYS A 69 -6.76 -1.35 -9.46
C LYS A 69 -7.99 -1.74 -8.63
N VAL A 70 -9.11 -1.05 -8.87
CA VAL A 70 -10.41 -1.44 -8.32
C VAL A 70 -10.83 -2.72 -9.02
N ARG A 71 -10.62 -3.87 -8.36
CA ARG A 71 -11.31 -5.11 -8.72
C ARG A 71 -12.80 -4.89 -8.52
N ARG A 72 -13.48 -4.38 -9.55
CA ARG A 72 -14.93 -4.36 -9.63
C ARG A 72 -15.35 -5.80 -9.94
N GLY A 73 -15.55 -6.56 -8.86
CA GLY A 73 -16.12 -7.91 -8.79
C GLY A 73 -15.90 -8.81 -9.99
N ASP A 74 -14.89 -9.68 -9.93
CA ASP A 74 -14.93 -10.94 -10.68
C ASP A 74 -15.21 -12.05 -9.67
N LYS A 75 -16.48 -12.45 -9.62
CA LYS A 75 -16.89 -13.71 -9.02
C LYS A 75 -16.44 -14.80 -9.99
N THR A 76 -15.35 -15.49 -9.69
CA THR A 76 -15.11 -16.82 -10.27
C THR A 76 -14.64 -17.74 -9.14
N THR A 77 -15.63 -18.25 -8.40
CA THR A 77 -15.57 -19.58 -7.82
C THR A 77 -15.68 -20.53 -9.00
N GLU A 78 -14.63 -21.28 -9.30
CA GLU A 78 -14.74 -22.50 -10.09
C GLU A 78 -14.07 -23.59 -9.23
N GLU A 79 -14.94 -24.41 -8.60
CA GLU A 79 -14.62 -25.74 -8.07
C GLU A 79 -14.71 -26.76 -9.19
#